data_AF-A0AAD4MX83-F1
#
_entry.id   AF-A0AAD4MX83-F1
#
_cell.length_a   1.000
_cell.length_b   1.000
_cell.length_c   1.000
_cell.angle_alpha   90.00
_cell.angle_beta   90.00
_cell.angle_gamma   90.00
#
_symmetry.space_group_name_H-M   'P 1'
#
loop_
_entity.id
_entity.type
_entity.pdbx_description
1 polymer ?
#
loop_
_entity_poly.entity_id
_entity_poly.type
_entity_poly.pdbx_seq_one_letter_code
_entity_poly.pdbx_strand_id
1 'polypeptide(L)'
;MDKMCPAATKWLLLFAFVTYFVVIRGQTNTSSTAMLKSDIKRSICIGHPQSVGIVGQLTCGGQPAGDIEIKLWDRDWPDPDDLLDKGKTNANGRYALKGSTCEITQIDPIFNIYHKCQDADWLCRRKVNVYIPSRYITQGTTPSKMYDFGVLELGPKFGDETRDCSEPDDD
;
A
#
# COMPACT_ATOMS: atom_id res chain seq x y z
N MET A 1 3.45 15.82 61.26
CA MET A 1 3.43 14.41 60.84
C MET A 1 3.56 14.40 59.32
N ASP A 2 4.45 13.72 58.60
CA ASP A 2 5.75 13.05 58.85
C ASP A 2 6.32 12.64 57.45
N LYS A 3 7.61 12.45 57.17
CA LYS A 3 8.88 12.60 57.93
C LYS A 3 10.04 12.99 56.98
N MET A 4 11.31 12.69 57.29
CA MET A 4 12.53 13.18 56.59
C MET A 4 13.43 12.06 56.02
N CYS A 5 14.13 12.35 54.90
CA CYS A 5 15.43 11.77 54.44
C CYS A 5 15.56 10.24 54.13
N PRO A 6 16.73 9.73 53.62
CA PRO A 6 17.96 10.36 53.03
C PRO A 6 18.23 9.90 51.56
N ALA A 7 19.08 10.46 50.68
CA ALA A 7 20.46 11.00 50.68
C ALA A 7 21.62 9.98 50.46
N ALA A 8 22.34 10.07 49.32
CA ALA A 8 23.67 9.49 48.99
C ALA A 8 24.07 9.82 47.52
N THR A 9 25.31 10.09 47.06
CA THR A 9 26.57 10.58 47.67
C THR A 9 27.42 11.26 46.55
N LYS A 10 28.27 12.24 46.88
CA LYS A 10 29.19 12.95 45.95
C LYS A 10 30.41 12.11 45.55
N TRP A 11 30.92 12.29 44.32
CA TRP A 11 32.37 12.30 44.00
C TRP A 11 32.65 13.45 43.01
N LEU A 12 33.90 13.95 42.99
CA LEU A 12 34.23 15.32 42.56
C LEU A 12 35.69 15.37 42.02
N LEU A 13 35.99 16.27 41.06
CA LEU A 13 37.34 16.71 40.60
C LEU A 13 38.14 15.75 39.66
N LEU A 14 39.11 16.18 38.81
CA LEU A 14 39.26 17.31 37.85
C LEU A 14 40.66 17.24 37.12
N PHE A 15 40.84 17.94 35.97
CA PHE A 15 42.11 18.27 35.24
C PHE A 15 42.86 17.13 34.47
N ALA A 16 43.66 17.33 33.38
CA ALA A 16 44.35 18.53 32.86
C ALA A 16 44.83 18.50 31.35
N PHE A 17 44.92 19.69 30.70
CA PHE A 17 45.81 20.24 29.62
C PHE A 17 46.19 19.57 28.26
N VAL A 18 45.48 19.94 27.17
CA VAL A 18 45.85 20.82 26.00
C VAL A 18 47.24 20.76 25.26
N THR A 19 47.18 20.38 23.95
CA THR A 19 47.99 20.69 22.72
C THR A 19 49.51 20.44 22.54
N TYR A 20 49.84 19.75 21.43
CA TYR A 20 50.93 20.11 20.49
C TYR A 20 50.52 19.73 19.04
N PHE A 21 50.94 20.50 18.02
CA PHE A 21 50.54 20.31 16.61
C PHE A 21 51.61 19.55 15.79
N VAL A 22 51.23 18.50 15.06
CA VAL A 22 51.85 18.12 13.77
C VAL A 22 50.76 17.57 12.83
N VAL A 23 50.68 18.11 11.62
CA VAL A 23 49.84 17.61 10.53
C VAL A 23 50.64 16.61 9.69
N ILE A 24 50.16 15.37 9.56
CA ILE A 24 50.50 14.49 8.43
C ILE A 24 49.20 13.92 7.85
N ARG A 25 49.09 13.94 6.52
CA ARG A 25 47.93 13.48 5.75
C ARG A 25 47.77 11.96 5.87
N GLY A 26 46.53 11.49 6.01
CA GLY A 26 46.20 10.08 6.01
C GLY A 26 44.73 9.83 5.68
N GLN A 27 44.35 9.98 4.40
CA GLN A 27 43.14 9.32 3.90
C GLN A 27 43.37 7.81 3.98
N THR A 28 42.86 7.15 5.01
CA THR A 28 42.61 5.72 4.93
C THR A 28 41.37 5.54 4.07
N ASN A 29 41.52 4.81 2.96
CA ASN A 29 40.42 4.55 2.05
C ASN A 29 39.35 3.71 2.76
N THR A 30 38.32 4.34 3.33
CA THR A 30 37.05 3.67 3.56
C THR A 30 36.48 3.34 2.19
N SER A 31 36.75 2.11 1.72
CA SER A 31 36.20 1.62 0.47
C SER A 31 34.68 1.51 0.64
N SER A 32 33.98 2.59 0.30
CA SER A 32 32.53 2.66 0.30
C SER A 32 31.99 1.85 -0.87
N THR A 33 32.13 0.53 -0.80
CA THR A 33 31.31 -0.41 -1.58
C THR A 33 29.90 -0.48 -0.98
N ALA A 34 29.28 0.68 -0.77
CA ALA A 34 27.84 0.85 -0.81
C ALA A 34 27.38 0.85 -2.28
N MET A 35 27.87 -0.14 -3.03
CA MET A 35 27.42 -0.42 -4.39
C MET A 35 26.08 -1.12 -4.23
N LEU A 36 25.02 -0.31 -4.42
CA LEU A 36 23.66 -0.68 -4.76
C LEU A 36 23.37 -2.18 -4.63
N LYS A 37 22.64 -2.55 -3.56
CA LYS A 37 21.73 -3.70 -3.62
C LYS A 37 20.60 -3.36 -4.59
N SER A 38 20.93 -3.26 -5.86
CA SER A 38 19.93 -3.27 -6.92
C SER A 38 19.48 -4.71 -7.05
N ASP A 39 18.43 -5.06 -6.32
CA ASP A 39 17.64 -6.26 -6.59
C ASP A 39 16.97 -6.07 -7.95
N ILE A 40 17.76 -6.21 -9.03
CA ILE A 40 17.29 -6.26 -10.41
C ILE A 40 16.64 -7.65 -10.57
N LYS A 41 15.49 -7.82 -9.91
CA LYS A 41 14.50 -8.82 -10.22
C LYS A 41 13.92 -8.41 -11.57
N ARG A 42 14.70 -8.63 -12.64
CA ARG A 42 14.32 -8.41 -14.03
C ARG A 42 13.27 -9.47 -14.34
N SER A 43 12.03 -9.19 -13.94
CA SER A 43 10.89 -10.03 -14.28
C SER A 43 10.87 -10.10 -15.80
N ILE A 44 11.00 -11.31 -16.34
CA ILE A 44 11.01 -11.53 -17.77
C ILE A 44 9.57 -11.35 -18.21
N CYS A 45 9.25 -10.14 -18.67
CA CYS A 45 7.98 -9.80 -19.28
C CYS A 45 7.86 -10.56 -20.61
N ILE A 46 7.02 -11.60 -20.64
CA ILE A 46 6.70 -12.38 -21.83
C ILE A 46 5.32 -11.94 -22.33
N GLY A 47 5.30 -10.91 -23.16
CA GLY A 47 4.08 -10.29 -23.65
C GLY A 47 4.25 -8.78 -23.83
N HIS A 48 3.15 -8.06 -23.64
CA HIS A 48 3.08 -6.61 -23.66
C HIS A 48 2.73 -6.09 -22.25
N PRO A 49 3.51 -5.15 -21.69
CA PRO A 49 3.17 -4.54 -20.42
C PRO A 49 1.89 -3.72 -20.59
N GLN A 50 0.90 -4.00 -19.76
CA GLN A 50 -0.39 -3.31 -19.77
C GLN A 50 -0.67 -2.77 -18.37
N SER A 51 -1.41 -1.67 -18.31
CA SER A 51 -1.70 -0.99 -17.06
C SER A 51 -3.13 -0.46 -17.04
N VAL A 52 -3.64 -0.38 -15.82
CA VAL A 52 -4.96 0.16 -15.51
C VAL A 52 -4.85 0.97 -14.22
N GLY A 53 -5.62 2.05 -14.15
CA GLY A 53 -5.68 2.91 -12.97
C GLY A 53 -7.11 3.34 -12.70
N ILE A 54 -7.47 3.40 -11.43
CA ILE A 54 -8.82 3.72 -10.97
C ILE A 54 -8.79 4.80 -9.89
N VAL A 55 -9.82 5.62 -9.85
CA VAL A 55 -10.06 6.62 -8.79
C VAL A 55 -11.54 6.65 -8.43
N GLY A 56 -11.85 7.17 -7.24
CA GLY A 56 -13.22 7.42 -6.83
C GLY A 56 -13.34 7.73 -5.34
N GLN A 57 -14.58 7.63 -4.85
CA GLN A 57 -14.94 7.81 -3.45
C GLN A 57 -15.98 6.77 -3.02
N LEU A 58 -15.82 6.20 -1.84
CA LEU A 58 -16.80 5.30 -1.23
C LEU A 58 -17.56 6.03 -0.11
N THR A 59 -18.86 5.78 -0.01
CA THR A 59 -19.72 6.26 1.09
C THR A 59 -20.47 5.10 1.76
N CYS A 60 -20.87 5.32 3.01
CA CYS A 60 -21.71 4.42 3.77
C CYS A 60 -22.77 5.24 4.51
N GLY A 61 -24.05 5.03 4.17
CA GLY A 61 -25.15 5.82 4.71
C GLY A 61 -25.03 7.32 4.41
N GLY A 62 -24.45 7.69 3.26
CA GLY A 62 -24.19 9.08 2.88
C GLY A 62 -23.02 9.76 3.61
N GLN A 63 -22.27 9.04 4.45
CA GLN A 63 -21.01 9.52 5.05
C GLN A 63 -19.80 8.94 4.32
N PRO A 64 -18.64 9.61 4.27
CA PRO A 64 -17.42 9.07 3.68
C PRO A 64 -16.97 7.76 4.36
N ALA A 65 -16.70 6.71 3.58
CA ALA A 65 -16.28 5.40 4.08
C ALA A 65 -14.76 5.24 4.02
N GLY A 66 -14.05 5.62 5.09
CA GLY A 66 -12.61 5.45 5.25
C GLY A 66 -12.19 4.06 5.77
N ASP A 67 -10.90 3.74 5.63
CA ASP A 67 -10.28 2.46 6.01
C ASP A 67 -10.90 1.20 5.35
N ILE A 68 -11.60 1.38 4.22
CA ILE A 68 -12.16 0.27 3.44
C ILE A 68 -11.04 -0.35 2.61
N GLU A 69 -10.77 -1.64 2.80
CA GLU A 69 -9.80 -2.39 1.99
C GLU A 69 -10.31 -2.52 0.55
N ILE A 70 -9.40 -2.24 -0.38
CA ILE A 70 -9.65 -2.28 -1.82
C ILE A 70 -8.48 -2.95 -2.54
N LYS A 71 -8.81 -3.77 -3.55
CA LYS A 71 -7.83 -4.47 -4.38
C LYS A 71 -8.16 -4.28 -5.86
N LEU A 72 -7.12 -4.18 -6.67
CA LEU A 72 -7.16 -4.16 -8.11
C LEU A 72 -6.46 -5.43 -8.59
N TRP A 73 -7.20 -6.32 -9.22
CA TRP A 73 -6.72 -7.60 -9.72
C TRP A 73 -6.80 -7.63 -11.24
N ASP A 74 -5.93 -8.41 -11.86
CA ASP A 74 -6.20 -9.04 -13.13
C ASP A 74 -6.99 -10.32 -12.89
N ARG A 75 -7.93 -10.64 -13.79
CA ARG A 75 -8.61 -11.93 -13.76
C ARG A 75 -8.03 -12.81 -14.84
N ASP A 76 -7.25 -13.80 -14.41
CA ASP A 76 -6.72 -14.80 -15.30
C ASP A 76 -7.65 -16.01 -15.43
N TRP A 77 -7.60 -16.64 -16.60
CA TRP A 77 -8.13 -17.98 -16.80
C TRP A 77 -7.27 -18.72 -17.83
N PRO A 78 -6.50 -19.76 -17.44
CA PRO A 78 -6.71 -20.62 -16.27
C PRO A 78 -5.79 -20.34 -15.05
N ASP A 79 -4.94 -19.31 -15.10
CA ASP A 79 -3.95 -19.03 -14.06
C ASP A 79 -4.56 -18.26 -12.85
N PRO A 80 -3.86 -18.18 -11.69
CA PRO A 80 -4.38 -17.48 -10.51
C PRO A 80 -4.38 -15.95 -10.72
N ASP A 81 -5.52 -15.29 -10.47
CA ASP A 81 -5.70 -13.83 -10.52
C ASP A 81 -4.47 -13.04 -9.99
N ASP A 82 -3.90 -12.19 -10.85
CA ASP A 82 -2.69 -11.41 -10.56
C ASP A 82 -3.05 -10.15 -9.72
N LEU A 83 -2.44 -9.97 -8.54
CA LEU A 83 -2.68 -8.77 -7.72
C LEU A 83 -1.90 -7.57 -8.30
N LEU A 84 -2.62 -6.66 -8.97
CA LEU A 84 -2.04 -5.50 -9.63
C LEU A 84 -1.70 -4.36 -8.66
N ASP A 85 -2.60 -4.08 -7.70
CA ASP A 85 -2.43 -3.06 -6.66
C ASP A 85 -3.42 -3.27 -5.50
N LYS A 86 -3.09 -2.82 -4.29
CA LYS A 86 -4.03 -2.81 -3.14
C LYS A 86 -3.80 -1.64 -2.21
N GLY A 87 -4.82 -1.30 -1.44
CA GLY A 87 -4.73 -0.27 -0.42
C GLY A 87 -6.02 -0.10 0.36
N LYS A 88 -6.18 1.07 0.97
CA LYS A 88 -7.39 1.44 1.69
C LYS A 88 -7.89 2.84 1.32
N THR A 89 -9.19 3.07 1.45
CA THR A 89 -9.74 4.43 1.35
C THR A 89 -9.24 5.34 2.46
N ASN A 90 -8.95 6.60 2.14
CA ASN A 90 -8.58 7.59 3.15
C ASN A 90 -9.79 8.06 3.98
N ALA A 91 -9.56 8.92 4.98
CA ALA A 91 -10.63 9.45 5.86
C ALA A 91 -11.80 10.16 5.13
N ASN A 92 -11.61 10.60 3.88
CA ASN A 92 -12.66 11.16 3.04
C ASN A 92 -13.31 10.10 2.11
N GLY A 93 -13.08 8.82 2.35
CA GLY A 93 -13.53 7.70 1.52
C GLY A 93 -12.88 7.62 0.14
N ARG A 94 -11.88 8.47 -0.16
CA ARG A 94 -11.28 8.56 -1.50
C ARG A 94 -10.17 7.53 -1.68
N TYR A 95 -10.02 7.05 -2.91
CA TYR A 95 -8.97 6.13 -3.31
C TYR A 95 -8.39 6.46 -4.69
N ALA A 96 -7.18 5.96 -4.92
CA ALA A 96 -6.55 5.86 -6.23
C ALA A 96 -5.66 4.63 -6.23
N LEU A 97 -5.93 3.66 -7.11
CA LEU A 97 -5.09 2.47 -7.33
C LEU A 97 -4.58 2.47 -8.77
N LYS A 98 -3.39 1.90 -9.00
CA LYS A 98 -2.75 1.78 -10.31
C LYS A 98 -1.80 0.60 -10.33
N GLY A 99 -2.02 -0.33 -11.25
CA GLY A 99 -1.18 -1.51 -11.40
C GLY A 99 -0.91 -1.85 -12.86
N SER A 100 -0.01 -2.81 -13.04
CA SER A 100 0.39 -3.30 -14.37
C SER A 100 0.95 -4.72 -14.28
N THR A 101 0.48 -5.61 -15.14
CA THR A 101 1.12 -6.90 -15.42
C THR A 101 1.68 -6.94 -16.85
N CYS A 102 2.28 -8.06 -17.25
CA CYS A 102 2.79 -8.27 -18.60
C CYS A 102 2.20 -9.55 -19.18
N GLU A 103 1.32 -9.38 -20.16
CA GLU A 103 0.53 -10.45 -20.76
C GLU A 103 0.64 -10.44 -22.28
N ILE A 104 0.43 -11.61 -22.90
CA ILE A 104 0.29 -11.74 -24.36
C ILE A 104 -1.12 -11.29 -24.80
N THR A 105 -2.12 -11.55 -23.96
CA THR A 105 -3.53 -11.18 -24.10
C THR A 105 -3.80 -9.76 -23.60
N GLN A 106 -5.05 -9.30 -23.72
CA GLN A 106 -5.50 -8.09 -23.04
C GLN A 106 -5.91 -8.46 -21.60
N ILE A 107 -5.40 -7.70 -20.64
CA ILE A 107 -5.74 -7.81 -19.21
C ILE A 107 -7.27 -7.67 -18.98
N ASP A 108 -7.82 -8.37 -17.99
CA ASP A 108 -9.25 -8.36 -17.61
C ASP A 108 -9.46 -7.78 -16.18
N PRO A 109 -9.19 -6.48 -15.96
CA PRO A 109 -9.04 -5.91 -14.64
C PRO A 109 -10.35 -5.74 -13.86
N ILE A 110 -10.32 -6.15 -12.60
CA ILE A 110 -11.44 -6.11 -11.68
C ILE A 110 -11.09 -5.36 -10.39
N PHE A 111 -11.99 -4.46 -9.98
CA PHE A 111 -11.93 -3.74 -8.72
C PHE A 111 -12.70 -4.51 -7.65
N ASN A 112 -12.10 -4.69 -6.47
CA ASN A 112 -12.71 -5.38 -5.35
C ASN A 112 -12.76 -4.46 -4.14
N ILE A 113 -13.92 -4.39 -3.47
CA ILE A 113 -14.18 -3.55 -2.30
C ILE A 113 -14.63 -4.44 -1.15
N TYR A 114 -13.93 -4.38 -0.01
CA TYR A 114 -14.16 -5.23 1.15
C TYR A 114 -14.65 -4.39 2.33
N HIS A 115 -15.94 -4.48 2.69
CA HIS A 115 -16.55 -3.59 3.67
C HIS A 115 -17.48 -4.29 4.66
N LYS A 116 -17.77 -3.60 5.78
CA LYS A 116 -18.83 -3.94 6.74
C LYS A 116 -19.94 -2.88 6.82
N CYS A 117 -20.05 -2.02 5.79
CA CYS A 117 -21.10 -0.99 5.73
C CYS A 117 -22.49 -1.62 5.90
N GLN A 118 -23.19 -1.20 6.97
CA GLN A 118 -24.53 -1.68 7.35
C GLN A 118 -24.65 -3.21 7.45
N ASP A 119 -23.54 -3.90 7.73
CA ASP A 119 -23.51 -5.34 7.95
C ASP A 119 -23.39 -5.67 9.44
N ALA A 120 -24.14 -6.69 9.88
CA ALA A 120 -24.13 -7.17 11.27
C ALA A 120 -23.17 -8.36 11.48
N ASP A 121 -22.60 -8.90 10.39
CA ASP A 121 -21.62 -9.97 10.45
C ASP A 121 -20.28 -9.47 11.01
N TRP A 122 -19.87 -10.06 12.13
CA TRP A 122 -18.63 -9.71 12.81
C TRP A 122 -17.41 -10.44 12.24
N LEU A 123 -17.61 -11.61 11.62
CA LEU A 123 -16.57 -12.39 10.97
C LEU A 123 -16.33 -11.84 9.56
N CYS A 124 -17.29 -12.07 8.66
CA CYS A 124 -17.10 -11.85 7.24
C CYS A 124 -17.36 -10.40 6.81
N ARG A 125 -16.75 -10.03 5.70
CA ARG A 125 -16.91 -8.74 5.00
C ARG A 125 -17.72 -8.95 3.74
N ARG A 126 -18.50 -7.94 3.36
CA ARG A 126 -19.14 -7.83 2.06
C ARG A 126 -18.07 -7.54 1.00
N LYS A 127 -18.02 -8.33 -0.07
CA LYS A 127 -17.10 -8.17 -1.19
C LYS A 127 -17.88 -7.77 -2.44
N VAL A 128 -17.75 -6.50 -2.84
CA VAL A 128 -18.28 -5.98 -4.12
C VAL A 128 -17.23 -6.14 -5.19
N ASN A 129 -17.64 -6.63 -6.35
CA ASN A 129 -16.81 -6.83 -7.53
C ASN A 129 -17.25 -5.84 -8.61
N VAL A 130 -16.34 -5.06 -9.20
CA VAL A 130 -16.67 -4.09 -10.24
C VAL A 130 -15.70 -4.18 -11.40
N TYR A 131 -16.22 -4.48 -12.59
CA TYR A 131 -15.42 -4.57 -13.81
C TYR A 131 -14.97 -3.19 -14.30
N ILE A 132 -13.71 -3.09 -14.69
CA ILE A 132 -13.16 -1.88 -15.31
C ILE A 132 -13.28 -2.02 -16.83
N PRO A 133 -13.96 -1.10 -17.54
CA PRO A 133 -14.16 -1.24 -18.98
C PRO A 133 -12.83 -1.28 -19.73
N SER A 134 -12.62 -2.27 -20.59
CA SER A 134 -11.34 -2.52 -21.30
C SER A 134 -10.79 -1.31 -22.06
N ARG A 135 -11.65 -0.36 -22.46
CA ARG A 135 -11.26 0.95 -23.00
C ARG A 135 -10.43 1.83 -22.05
N TYR A 136 -10.26 1.48 -20.78
CA TYR A 136 -9.39 2.17 -19.81
C TYR A 136 -8.03 1.51 -19.62
N ILE A 137 -7.84 0.30 -20.14
CA ILE A 137 -6.52 -0.35 -20.22
C ILE A 137 -5.62 0.47 -21.15
N THR A 138 -4.33 0.56 -20.80
CA THR A 138 -3.31 1.25 -21.59
C THR A 138 -2.03 0.44 -21.69
N GLN A 139 -1.30 0.64 -22.79
CA GLN A 139 0.01 0.03 -23.01
C GLN A 139 1.09 0.71 -22.17
N GLY A 140 2.03 -0.07 -21.66
CA GLY A 140 3.08 0.35 -20.72
C GLY A 140 2.74 0.07 -19.25
N THR A 141 3.75 0.22 -18.38
CA THR A 141 3.69 -0.09 -16.94
C THR A 141 3.11 1.04 -16.07
N THR A 142 2.46 2.05 -16.66
CA THR A 142 1.86 3.15 -15.92
C THR A 142 0.64 3.65 -16.70
N PRO A 143 -0.54 3.71 -16.06
CA PRO A 143 -1.77 4.02 -16.77
C PRO A 143 -1.77 5.45 -17.30
N SER A 144 -1.98 5.62 -18.61
CA SER A 144 -2.00 6.96 -19.24
C SER A 144 -3.34 7.69 -19.08
N LYS A 145 -4.34 7.02 -18.46
CA LYS A 145 -5.66 7.54 -18.07
C LYS A 145 -6.16 6.75 -16.87
N MET A 146 -6.96 7.39 -16.03
CA MET A 146 -7.63 6.74 -14.90
C MET A 146 -9.10 6.53 -15.24
N TYR A 147 -9.69 5.44 -14.78
CA TYR A 147 -11.15 5.28 -14.74
C TYR A 147 -11.69 5.88 -13.44
N ASP A 148 -12.58 6.86 -13.54
CA ASP A 148 -13.25 7.46 -12.39
C ASP A 148 -14.59 6.75 -12.15
N PHE A 149 -14.72 6.07 -11.02
CA PHE A 149 -15.96 5.46 -10.56
C PHE A 149 -16.93 6.47 -9.94
N GLY A 150 -16.51 7.72 -9.72
CA GLY A 150 -17.29 8.73 -9.04
C GLY A 150 -17.49 8.41 -7.55
N VAL A 151 -18.73 8.52 -7.07
CA VAL A 151 -19.11 8.21 -5.68
C VAL A 151 -19.96 6.95 -5.65
N LEU A 152 -19.53 5.94 -4.89
CA LEU A 152 -20.23 4.67 -4.73
C LEU A 152 -20.69 4.49 -3.28
N GLU A 153 -22.01 4.34 -3.09
CA GLU A 153 -22.64 4.11 -1.79
C GLU A 153 -22.73 2.60 -1.49
N LEU A 154 -22.16 2.18 -0.37
CA LEU A 154 -21.97 0.77 0.03
C LEU A 154 -23.12 0.19 0.88
N GLY A 155 -24.08 1.01 1.31
CA GLY A 155 -25.26 0.53 2.04
C GLY A 155 -26.08 -0.51 1.27
N PRO A 156 -26.57 -0.22 0.04
CA PRO A 156 -27.31 -1.17 -0.79
C PRO A 156 -26.56 -2.47 -1.05
N LYS A 157 -27.29 -3.57 -1.24
CA LYS A 157 -26.71 -4.86 -1.63
C LYS A 157 -26.53 -4.94 -3.15
N PHE A 158 -25.33 -5.31 -3.60
CA PHE A 158 -25.04 -5.53 -5.02
C PHE A 158 -25.45 -6.96 -5.42
N GLY A 159 -25.86 -7.15 -6.68
CA GLY A 159 -26.50 -8.40 -7.12
C GLY A 159 -25.55 -9.60 -7.17
N ASP A 160 -24.29 -9.35 -7.48
CA ASP A 160 -23.15 -10.26 -7.61
C ASP A 160 -22.15 -10.14 -6.45
N GLU A 161 -22.59 -9.54 -5.35
CA GLU A 161 -21.81 -9.39 -4.12
C GLU A 161 -21.59 -10.73 -3.41
N THR A 162 -20.34 -10.99 -3.00
CA THR A 162 -19.97 -12.18 -2.23
C THR A 162 -19.59 -11.81 -0.80
N ARG A 163 -19.26 -12.81 0.03
CA ARG A 163 -18.66 -12.59 1.35
C ARG A 163 -17.22 -13.10 1.36
N ASP A 164 -16.36 -12.35 2.03
CA ASP A 164 -14.99 -12.71 2.35
C ASP A 164 -14.85 -12.88 3.85
N CYS A 165 -14.50 -14.09 4.31
CA CYS A 165 -14.33 -14.42 5.72
C CYS A 165 -12.86 -14.62 6.11
N SER A 166 -11.92 -14.22 5.25
CA SER A 166 -10.50 -14.17 5.61
C SER A 166 -10.21 -13.01 6.56
N GLU A 167 -9.15 -13.14 7.36
CA GLU A 167 -8.61 -12.00 8.10
C GLU A 167 -8.06 -10.96 7.11
N PRO A 168 -8.13 -9.65 7.42
CA PRO A 168 -7.52 -8.62 6.56
C PRO A 168 -6.02 -8.90 6.37
N ASP A 169 -5.49 -8.65 5.17
CA ASP A 169 -4.06 -8.73 4.93
C ASP A 169 -3.37 -7.55 5.67
N ASP A 170 -2.79 -7.80 6.84
CA ASP A 170 -1.93 -6.84 7.53
C ASP A 170 -0.56 -6.75 6.82
N ASP A 171 -0.38 -5.73 5.96
CA ASP A 171 0.87 -5.38 5.26
C ASP A 171 1.88 -4.62 6.15
#